data_AF-E1RED9-F1
#
_entry.id   AF-E1RED9-F1
#
_cell.length_a   1.000
_cell.length_b   1.000
_cell.length_c   1.000
_cell.angle_alpha   90.00
_cell.angle_beta   90.00
_cell.angle_gamma   90.00
#
_symmetry.space_group_name_H-M   'P 1'
#
loop_
_entity.id
_entity.type
_entity.pdbx_description
1 polymer ?
#
loop_
_entity_poly.entity_id
_entity_poly.type
_entity_poly.pdbx_seq_one_letter_code
_entity_poly.pdbx_strand_id
1 'polypeptide(L)'
;MKLVMTSGRTIRQGEQLYYKDHPEYTAQTSLCYINPLDLLGIGVDDGQKVKISSEAGETIFKAVSCADILQGMVFIPVGPHANYILHSKTHGTGAPDYKWVNVDVVPAGEDEEILTAWEILEHEGGCRFDIGDPVCVTKSPCGDCVIDDVVCPLCGCLCDDIRVTIKDNQITGVDNGCSLSNGKFTARGRLKEPIMRDGSGWKNISYDEAIDYTANMLLDADRPLIFGFSGTYGEAQCMGISIAEMAGAVIDNCSSICHGPSIMAIQEVGHPGCTLGQIKNRADVIVYWGSNPIESHPRHMSRYSTYADGFFLNNAFRERKLIVVDIRETDIAKNADEFIQIKPGGDYAVFSALRAIVRGKRDVIPPMVAGVKREQLFRVADMLLKAKFGVFFTGIGLTESPGKYKNVRNGVELVDELSRHTKFTLTPMRGHWNVYGTNQTFAYLGGYPYAIDYSRGTAFYNPGETSAVDLLRRKEADACIIIGSDPGAHFPRECVRRLSEIPCVVIDPFVALSTAVANVHIPVAACGIDAEGTGYRLDALPLWVKKVLEPTMPNDLEVLTRIYNIIKEAKGL
;
A
#
# COMPACT_ATOMS: atom_id res chain seq x y z
N MET A 1 -14.82 25.38 -7.10
CA MET A 1 -15.71 24.75 -6.10
C MET A 1 -14.87 24.10 -5.02
N LYS A 2 -15.24 24.23 -3.75
CA LYS A 2 -14.55 23.54 -2.64
C LYS A 2 -15.10 22.12 -2.51
N LEU A 3 -14.22 21.13 -2.61
CA LEU A 3 -14.55 19.71 -2.48
C LEU A 3 -13.64 19.03 -1.45
N VAL A 4 -14.00 17.82 -1.06
CA VAL A 4 -13.17 16.94 -0.24
C VAL A 4 -12.59 15.83 -1.10
N MET A 5 -11.27 15.81 -1.20
CA MET A 5 -10.51 14.78 -1.90
C MET A 5 -10.34 13.53 -1.04
N THR A 6 -10.49 12.37 -1.69
CA THR A 6 -10.11 11.07 -1.18
C THR A 6 -9.33 10.31 -2.25
N SER A 7 -8.26 9.63 -1.88
CA SER A 7 -7.48 8.82 -2.82
C SER A 7 -7.57 7.33 -2.53
N GLY A 8 -7.27 6.51 -3.53
CA GLY A 8 -7.28 5.06 -3.39
C GLY A 8 -6.87 4.35 -4.67
N ARG A 9 -6.67 3.03 -4.58
CA ARG A 9 -6.25 2.23 -5.73
C ARG A 9 -7.41 1.99 -6.70
N THR A 10 -7.07 1.89 -7.98
CA THR A 10 -7.91 1.34 -9.04
C THR A 10 -7.13 0.24 -9.76
N ILE A 11 -7.83 -0.73 -10.34
CA ILE A 11 -7.23 -1.89 -11.00
C ILE A 11 -6.46 -1.45 -12.25
N ARG A 12 -6.99 -0.46 -12.99
CA ARG A 12 -6.34 0.13 -14.17
C ARG A 12 -5.02 0.81 -13.82
N GLN A 13 -4.99 1.57 -12.73
CA GLN A 13 -3.75 2.14 -12.20
C GLN A 13 -2.79 1.04 -11.74
N GLY A 14 -3.32 -0.01 -11.08
CA GLY A 14 -2.54 -1.15 -10.61
C GLY A 14 -1.90 -1.99 -11.73
N GLU A 15 -2.55 -2.11 -12.90
CA GLU A 15 -2.04 -2.81 -14.08
C GLU A 15 -0.75 -2.19 -14.62
N GLN A 16 -0.54 -0.90 -14.36
CA GLN A 16 0.59 -0.11 -14.84
C GLN A 16 1.73 0.02 -13.81
N LEU A 17 1.68 -0.68 -12.67
CA LEU A 17 2.67 -0.53 -11.58
C LEU A 17 4.12 -0.79 -11.99
N TYR A 18 4.36 -1.60 -13.02
CA TYR A 18 5.68 -1.95 -13.54
C TYR A 18 6.01 -1.27 -14.87
N TYR A 19 5.20 -0.29 -15.28
CA TYR A 19 5.30 0.46 -16.53
C TYR A 19 5.09 1.96 -16.26
N LYS A 20 5.71 2.50 -15.20
CA LYS A 20 5.47 3.88 -14.75
C LYS A 20 6.04 4.96 -15.68
N ASP A 21 6.91 4.55 -16.57
CA ASP A 21 7.44 5.29 -17.71
C ASP A 21 6.46 5.37 -18.89
N HIS A 22 5.48 4.46 -18.98
CA HIS A 22 4.48 4.50 -20.03
C HIS A 22 3.46 5.65 -19.81
N PRO A 23 2.99 6.30 -20.90
CA PRO A 23 1.95 7.32 -20.83
C PRO A 23 0.66 6.85 -20.15
N GLU A 24 0.36 5.55 -20.23
CA GLU A 24 -0.83 4.97 -19.60
C GLU A 24 -0.82 5.10 -18.07
N TYR A 25 0.34 5.00 -17.41
CA TYR A 25 0.42 5.21 -15.96
C TYR A 25 0.04 6.64 -15.59
N THR A 26 0.55 7.63 -16.34
CA THR A 26 0.16 9.03 -16.19
C THR A 26 -1.34 9.19 -16.44
N ALA A 27 -1.86 8.64 -17.54
CA ALA A 27 -3.27 8.75 -17.89
C ALA A 27 -4.20 8.23 -16.79
N GLN A 28 -3.84 7.13 -16.11
CA GLN A 28 -4.63 6.57 -15.01
C GLN A 28 -4.46 7.34 -13.69
N THR A 29 -3.26 7.85 -13.39
CA THR A 29 -2.99 8.56 -12.13
C THR A 29 -3.42 10.02 -12.15
N SER A 30 -3.61 10.61 -13.34
CA SER A 30 -4.10 11.98 -13.54
C SER A 30 -5.61 12.09 -13.70
N LEU A 31 -6.39 11.03 -13.41
CA LEU A 31 -7.85 11.09 -13.43
C LEU A 31 -8.40 11.66 -12.12
N CYS A 32 -9.50 12.39 -12.18
CA CYS A 32 -10.29 12.75 -11.00
C CYS A 32 -11.77 12.43 -11.25
N TYR A 33 -12.35 11.64 -10.37
CA TYR A 33 -13.74 11.20 -10.46
C TYR A 33 -14.60 12.13 -9.61
N ILE A 34 -15.58 12.79 -10.24
CA ILE A 34 -16.40 13.84 -9.64
C ILE A 34 -17.87 13.53 -9.89
N ASN A 35 -18.74 13.87 -8.94
CA ASN A 35 -20.18 13.72 -9.09
C ASN A 35 -20.69 14.58 -10.28
N PRO A 36 -21.63 14.07 -11.12
CA PRO A 36 -22.15 14.84 -12.26
C PRO A 36 -22.71 16.23 -11.90
N LEU A 37 -23.31 16.37 -10.71
CA LEU A 37 -23.86 17.66 -10.26
C LEU A 37 -22.77 18.65 -9.82
N ASP A 38 -21.67 18.15 -9.26
CA ASP A 38 -20.52 18.99 -8.92
C ASP A 38 -19.79 19.44 -10.19
N LEU A 39 -19.67 18.57 -11.21
CA LEU A 39 -19.13 18.94 -12.52
C LEU A 39 -19.92 20.08 -13.17
N LEU A 40 -21.25 19.98 -13.17
CA LEU A 40 -22.13 21.05 -13.62
C LEU A 40 -21.92 22.34 -12.82
N GLY A 41 -21.75 22.23 -11.49
CA GLY A 41 -21.47 23.37 -10.61
C GLY A 41 -20.10 24.02 -10.83
N ILE A 42 -19.10 23.24 -11.30
CA ILE A 42 -17.78 23.73 -11.68
C ILE A 42 -17.81 24.34 -13.09
N GLY A 43 -18.74 23.91 -13.95
CA GLY A 43 -18.84 24.32 -15.35
C GLY A 43 -17.89 23.53 -16.26
N VAL A 44 -17.72 22.23 -15.99
CA VAL A 44 -16.78 21.34 -16.69
C VAL A 44 -17.52 20.09 -17.16
N ASP A 45 -17.32 19.71 -18.42
CA ASP A 45 -17.88 18.50 -19.00
C ASP A 45 -17.00 17.26 -18.73
N ASP A 46 -17.60 16.07 -18.88
CA ASP A 46 -16.87 14.81 -18.77
C ASP A 46 -15.68 14.75 -19.76
N GLY A 47 -14.51 14.37 -19.25
CA GLY A 47 -13.27 14.28 -20.02
C GLY A 47 -12.51 15.60 -20.18
N GLN A 48 -13.04 16.74 -19.75
CA GLN A 48 -12.31 18.01 -19.73
C GLN A 48 -11.28 18.07 -18.59
N LYS A 49 -10.36 19.04 -18.67
CA LYS A 49 -9.31 19.25 -17.68
C LYS A 49 -9.81 20.14 -16.53
N VAL A 50 -9.39 19.81 -15.31
CA VAL A 50 -9.59 20.63 -14.12
C VAL A 50 -8.27 20.85 -13.42
N LYS A 51 -8.12 22.03 -12.83
CA LYS A 51 -7.06 22.28 -11.86
C LYS A 51 -7.58 21.97 -10.46
N ILE A 52 -6.85 21.15 -9.73
CA ILE A 52 -7.12 20.83 -8.32
C ILE A 52 -5.96 21.36 -7.48
N SER A 53 -6.28 22.18 -6.48
CA SER A 53 -5.31 22.74 -5.55
C SER A 53 -5.63 22.39 -4.09
N SER A 54 -4.60 22.24 -3.28
CA SER A 54 -4.66 22.02 -1.84
C SER A 54 -3.63 22.91 -1.13
N GLU A 55 -3.48 22.78 0.20
CA GLU A 55 -2.40 23.46 0.93
C GLU A 55 -0.98 23.01 0.53
N ALA A 56 -0.83 21.87 -0.14
CA ALA A 56 0.47 21.30 -0.51
C ALA A 56 0.91 21.65 -1.95
N GLY A 57 -0.04 21.96 -2.84
CA GLY A 57 0.25 22.25 -4.24
C GLY A 57 -0.98 22.20 -5.11
N GLU A 58 -0.77 22.35 -6.41
CA GLU A 58 -1.81 22.26 -7.43
C GLU A 58 -1.30 21.53 -8.66
N THR A 59 -2.18 20.79 -9.33
CA THR A 59 -1.88 20.16 -10.63
C THR A 59 -3.16 19.95 -11.44
N ILE A 60 -2.99 19.56 -12.70
CA ILE A 60 -4.07 19.37 -13.65
C ILE A 60 -4.48 17.90 -13.71
N PHE A 61 -5.78 17.67 -13.72
CA PHE A 61 -6.39 16.35 -13.83
C PHE A 61 -7.39 16.32 -14.98
N LYS A 62 -7.66 15.13 -15.48
CA LYS A 62 -8.79 14.87 -16.37
C LYS A 62 -10.01 14.50 -15.54
N ALA A 63 -11.11 15.24 -15.69
CA ALA A 63 -12.37 14.97 -15.02
C ALA A 63 -13.07 13.75 -15.61
N VAL A 64 -13.61 12.91 -14.73
CA VAL A 64 -14.44 11.75 -15.07
C VAL A 64 -15.73 11.83 -14.26
N SER A 65 -16.85 11.89 -14.95
CA SER A 65 -18.19 11.90 -14.35
C SER A 65 -18.49 10.56 -13.69
N CYS A 66 -18.77 10.56 -12.39
CA CYS A 66 -18.97 9.34 -11.61
C CYS A 66 -20.07 9.51 -10.56
N ALA A 67 -21.20 8.82 -10.75
CA ALA A 67 -22.33 8.88 -9.82
C ALA A 67 -22.07 8.16 -8.48
N ASP A 68 -21.10 7.24 -8.45
CA ASP A 68 -20.72 6.48 -7.24
C ASP A 68 -20.00 7.38 -6.20
N ILE A 69 -19.63 8.62 -6.57
CA ILE A 69 -19.02 9.62 -5.70
C ILE A 69 -20.10 10.54 -5.11
N LEU A 70 -20.04 10.76 -3.79
CA LEU A 70 -20.92 11.71 -3.09
C LEU A 70 -20.69 13.16 -3.58
N GLN A 71 -21.76 13.94 -3.65
CA GLN A 71 -21.63 15.39 -3.90
C GLN A 71 -20.75 16.06 -2.84
N GLY A 72 -19.96 17.05 -3.28
CA GLY A 72 -18.96 17.71 -2.45
C GLY A 72 -17.64 16.93 -2.33
N MET A 73 -17.45 15.85 -3.10
CA MET A 73 -16.24 15.03 -3.06
C MET A 73 -15.60 14.84 -4.43
N VAL A 74 -14.29 14.55 -4.41
CA VAL A 74 -13.53 14.09 -5.57
C VAL A 74 -12.72 12.86 -5.17
N PHE A 75 -12.73 11.83 -6.02
CA PHE A 75 -11.86 10.66 -5.88
C PHE A 75 -10.73 10.71 -6.89
N ILE A 76 -9.49 10.51 -6.43
CA ILE A 76 -8.30 10.51 -7.30
C ILE A 76 -7.56 9.18 -7.10
N PRO A 77 -7.22 8.45 -8.18
CA PRO A 77 -6.37 7.27 -8.07
C PRO A 77 -5.05 7.60 -7.37
N VAL A 78 -4.60 6.73 -6.48
CA VAL A 78 -3.33 6.93 -5.77
C VAL A 78 -2.17 6.87 -6.77
N GLY A 79 -1.24 7.83 -6.65
CA GLY A 79 -0.11 7.99 -7.55
C GLY A 79 0.55 9.36 -7.40
N PRO A 80 1.52 9.69 -8.26
CA PRO A 80 2.28 10.93 -8.17
C PRO A 80 1.39 12.18 -8.20
N HIS A 81 0.36 12.23 -9.04
CA HIS A 81 -0.54 13.39 -9.13
C HIS A 81 -1.33 13.64 -7.84
N ALA A 82 -1.95 12.59 -7.26
CA ALA A 82 -2.65 12.70 -5.99
C ALA A 82 -1.70 13.17 -4.86
N ASN A 83 -0.48 12.65 -4.85
CA ASN A 83 0.50 12.92 -3.80
C ASN A 83 1.18 14.28 -3.93
N TYR A 84 1.23 14.82 -5.15
CA TYR A 84 1.70 16.17 -5.42
C TYR A 84 0.84 17.24 -4.74
N ILE A 85 -0.45 16.96 -4.54
CA ILE A 85 -1.39 17.84 -3.84
C ILE A 85 -1.71 17.35 -2.42
N LEU A 86 -0.88 16.47 -1.84
CA LEU A 86 -1.11 15.89 -0.52
C LEU A 86 -0.14 16.45 0.53
N HIS A 87 -0.66 16.82 1.70
CA HIS A 87 0.16 17.33 2.80
C HIS A 87 0.82 16.21 3.61
N SER A 88 1.96 16.50 4.21
CA SER A 88 2.78 15.55 4.98
C SER A 88 2.34 15.32 6.43
N LYS A 89 1.23 15.92 6.90
CA LYS A 89 0.77 15.78 8.30
C LYS A 89 0.27 14.36 8.59
N THR A 90 0.81 13.75 9.66
CA THR A 90 0.50 12.36 10.05
C THR A 90 -0.39 12.24 11.28
N HIS A 91 -0.60 13.33 12.02
CA HIS A 91 -1.34 13.36 13.30
C HIS A 91 -0.81 12.37 14.34
N GLY A 92 0.51 12.16 14.36
CA GLY A 92 1.16 11.29 15.35
C GLY A 92 0.97 9.79 15.09
N THR A 93 0.71 9.39 13.84
CA THR A 93 0.49 7.98 13.48
C THR A 93 1.46 7.43 12.43
N GLY A 94 2.31 8.28 11.86
CA GLY A 94 3.16 7.97 10.70
C GLY A 94 2.46 8.08 9.35
N ALA A 95 1.15 7.83 9.27
CA ALA A 95 0.40 7.82 8.01
C ALA A 95 -0.11 9.21 7.63
N PRO A 96 0.18 9.74 6.43
CA PRO A 96 -0.45 10.95 5.90
C PRO A 96 -1.98 10.83 5.74
N ASP A 97 -2.65 11.98 5.58
CA ASP A 97 -4.09 12.02 5.26
C ASP A 97 -4.30 11.83 3.74
N TYR A 98 -4.25 10.58 3.27
CA TYR A 98 -4.61 10.23 1.88
C TYR A 98 -6.10 10.40 1.58
N LYS A 99 -6.91 10.67 2.61
CA LYS A 99 -8.34 10.86 2.53
C LYS A 99 -8.72 12.08 3.36
N TRP A 100 -9.81 12.74 2.97
CA TRP A 100 -10.33 13.92 3.67
C TRP A 100 -9.47 15.17 3.52
N VAL A 101 -8.90 15.37 2.34
CA VAL A 101 -8.11 16.58 2.04
C VAL A 101 -9.03 17.62 1.42
N ASN A 102 -9.10 18.83 1.99
CA ASN A 102 -9.85 19.92 1.37
C ASN A 102 -9.11 20.40 0.11
N VAL A 103 -9.86 20.52 -0.99
CA VAL A 103 -9.32 20.97 -2.27
C VAL A 103 -10.23 21.99 -2.93
N ASP A 104 -9.63 22.89 -3.70
CA ASP A 104 -10.33 23.79 -4.62
C ASP A 104 -10.22 23.21 -6.03
N VAL A 105 -11.38 23.03 -6.70
CA VAL A 105 -11.47 22.50 -8.07
C VAL A 105 -12.03 23.57 -8.99
N VAL A 106 -11.29 23.90 -10.05
CA VAL A 106 -11.67 24.89 -11.06
C VAL A 106 -11.45 24.34 -12.47
N PRO A 107 -12.15 24.84 -13.50
CA PRO A 107 -11.79 24.54 -14.89
C PRO A 107 -10.31 24.88 -15.13
N ALA A 108 -9.59 24.01 -15.83
CA ALA A 108 -8.22 24.32 -16.24
C ALA A 108 -8.23 25.32 -17.41
N GLY A 109 -7.20 26.16 -17.51
CA GLY A 109 -6.96 27.03 -18.66
C GLY A 109 -6.62 26.23 -19.92
N GLU A 110 -6.81 26.84 -21.10
CA GLU A 110 -6.55 26.18 -22.39
C GLU A 110 -5.09 25.72 -22.55
N ASP A 111 -4.14 26.48 -22.01
CA ASP A 111 -2.70 26.19 -22.05
C ASP A 111 -2.22 25.30 -20.88
N GLU A 112 -3.09 24.95 -19.93
CA GLU A 112 -2.73 24.11 -18.79
C GLU A 112 -2.71 22.63 -19.18
N GLU A 113 -1.53 22.01 -19.10
CA GLU A 113 -1.31 20.61 -19.46
C GLU A 113 -1.18 19.70 -18.23
N ILE A 114 -1.55 18.43 -18.43
CA ILE A 114 -1.34 17.39 -17.42
C ILE A 114 0.14 17.02 -17.45
N LEU A 115 0.84 17.30 -16.35
CA LEU A 115 2.21 16.84 -16.16
C LEU A 115 2.24 15.31 -16.13
N THR A 116 3.26 14.73 -16.76
CA THR A 116 3.58 13.31 -16.62
C THR A 116 4.02 12.99 -15.20
N ALA A 117 3.90 11.72 -14.82
CA ALA A 117 4.43 11.22 -13.56
C ALA A 117 5.90 11.66 -13.35
N TRP A 118 6.75 11.58 -14.38
CA TRP A 118 8.16 11.95 -14.28
C TRP A 118 8.39 13.45 -14.17
N GLU A 119 7.67 14.28 -14.93
CA GLU A 119 7.77 15.75 -14.83
C GLU A 119 7.42 16.24 -13.42
N ILE A 120 6.46 15.59 -12.75
CA ILE A 120 6.15 15.85 -11.34
C ILE A 120 7.38 15.64 -10.44
N LEU A 121 8.14 14.56 -10.66
CA LEU A 121 9.34 14.26 -9.88
C LEU A 121 10.50 15.23 -10.22
N GLU A 122 10.65 15.59 -11.48
CA GLU A 122 11.65 16.57 -11.94
C GLU A 122 11.41 17.95 -11.33
N HIS A 123 10.14 18.38 -11.23
CA HIS A 123 9.76 19.61 -10.53
C HIS A 123 10.16 19.61 -9.05
N GLU A 124 10.32 18.44 -8.44
CA GLU A 124 10.76 18.27 -7.05
C GLU A 124 12.27 17.99 -6.93
N GLY A 125 13.06 18.26 -7.97
CA GLY A 125 14.52 18.11 -7.99
C GLY A 125 15.01 16.72 -8.41
N GLY A 126 14.10 15.86 -8.87
CA GLY A 126 14.43 14.55 -9.42
C GLY A 126 15.13 14.61 -10.78
N CYS A 127 15.64 13.46 -11.23
CA CYS A 127 16.25 13.24 -12.53
C CYS A 127 15.59 12.05 -13.20
N ARG A 128 14.89 12.26 -14.31
CA ARG A 128 14.29 11.17 -15.07
C ARG A 128 15.34 10.14 -15.52
N PHE A 129 14.94 8.87 -15.53
CA PHE A 129 15.70 7.78 -16.12
C PHE A 129 14.83 7.08 -17.16
N ASP A 130 15.27 7.11 -18.42
CA ASP A 130 14.60 6.41 -19.50
C ASP A 130 15.25 5.03 -19.71
N ILE A 131 14.49 3.97 -19.44
CA ILE A 131 15.00 2.59 -19.41
C ILE A 131 15.44 2.04 -20.79
N GLY A 132 15.04 2.70 -21.88
CA GLY A 132 15.29 2.23 -23.24
C GLY A 132 14.58 0.90 -23.52
N ASP A 133 15.19 0.00 -24.32
CA ASP A 133 14.67 -1.36 -24.56
C ASP A 133 15.15 -2.33 -23.46
N PRO A 134 14.27 -2.74 -22.53
CA PRO A 134 14.70 -3.50 -21.39
C PRO A 134 14.79 -4.99 -21.78
N VAL A 135 15.96 -5.57 -21.57
CA VAL A 135 16.15 -7.03 -21.62
C VAL A 135 17.04 -7.42 -20.45
N CYS A 136 16.44 -7.52 -19.27
CA CYS A 136 17.04 -8.36 -18.24
C CYS A 136 17.09 -9.77 -18.83
N VAL A 137 18.31 -10.29 -19.04
CA VAL A 137 18.47 -11.66 -19.49
C VAL A 137 18.02 -12.54 -18.33
N THR A 138 17.03 -13.39 -18.54
CA THR A 138 16.65 -14.44 -17.59
C THR A 138 16.87 -15.78 -18.27
N LYS A 139 17.05 -16.84 -17.48
CA LYS A 139 17.13 -18.20 -18.01
C LYS A 139 16.05 -19.05 -17.37
N SER A 140 15.35 -19.83 -18.19
CA SER A 140 14.45 -20.83 -17.67
C SER A 140 15.27 -22.01 -17.14
N PRO A 141 15.02 -22.48 -15.91
CA PRO A 141 15.69 -23.67 -15.38
C PRO A 141 15.26 -24.95 -16.12
N CYS A 142 14.08 -24.95 -16.77
CA CYS A 142 13.50 -26.11 -17.45
C CYS A 142 13.26 -25.93 -18.96
N GLY A 143 13.79 -24.87 -19.58
CA GLY A 143 13.45 -24.52 -20.96
C GLY A 143 12.00 -24.07 -21.09
N ASP A 144 11.31 -24.45 -22.16
CA ASP A 144 9.88 -24.20 -22.29
C ASP A 144 9.10 -25.12 -21.34
N CYS A 145 8.44 -24.54 -20.34
CA CYS A 145 7.79 -25.30 -19.27
C CYS A 145 6.61 -24.53 -18.67
N VAL A 146 5.80 -25.23 -17.89
CA VAL A 146 4.73 -24.67 -17.07
C VAL A 146 5.03 -25.00 -15.62
N ILE A 147 4.98 -24.00 -14.75
CA ILE A 147 5.22 -24.13 -13.32
C ILE A 147 3.91 -23.85 -12.59
N ASP A 148 3.40 -24.86 -11.90
CA ASP A 148 2.20 -24.79 -11.07
C ASP A 148 2.51 -24.33 -9.64
N ASP A 149 1.49 -23.97 -8.86
CA ASP A 149 1.59 -23.58 -7.45
C ASP A 149 2.64 -22.49 -7.18
N VAL A 150 2.67 -21.47 -8.03
CA VAL A 150 3.51 -20.28 -7.85
C VAL A 150 2.80 -19.31 -6.91
N VAL A 151 3.56 -18.74 -5.95
CA VAL A 151 3.06 -17.72 -5.05
C VAL A 151 3.19 -16.34 -5.71
N CYS A 152 2.09 -15.61 -5.82
CA CYS A 152 2.03 -14.26 -6.36
C CYS A 152 2.57 -13.22 -5.35
N PRO A 153 3.70 -12.55 -5.62
CA PRO A 153 4.29 -11.58 -4.70
C PRO A 153 3.80 -10.16 -5.02
N LEU A 154 2.49 -9.91 -5.00
CA LEU A 154 1.93 -8.61 -5.35
C LEU A 154 1.14 -7.92 -4.24
N CYS A 155 -0.07 -8.41 -3.94
CA CYS A 155 -0.87 -7.92 -2.81
C CYS A 155 -0.83 -8.91 -1.65
N GLY A 156 -1.35 -8.50 -0.49
CA GLY A 156 -1.36 -9.29 0.73
C GLY A 156 -2.17 -10.60 0.64
N CYS A 157 -2.81 -10.91 -0.49
CA CYS A 157 -3.45 -12.21 -0.71
C CYS A 157 -2.47 -13.35 -0.92
N LEU A 158 -1.21 -13.12 -1.35
CA LEU A 158 -0.24 -14.17 -1.70
C LEU A 158 -0.91 -15.39 -2.36
N CYS A 159 -1.48 -15.19 -3.55
CA CYS A 159 -2.15 -16.29 -4.23
C CYS A 159 -1.12 -17.37 -4.57
N ASP A 160 -1.28 -18.59 -4.05
CA ASP A 160 -0.33 -19.70 -4.12
C ASP A 160 -0.76 -20.81 -5.10
N ASP A 161 -1.70 -20.51 -6.00
CA ASP A 161 -2.23 -21.38 -7.05
C ASP A 161 -1.98 -20.82 -8.46
N ILE A 162 -1.01 -19.93 -8.60
CA ILE A 162 -0.68 -19.34 -9.90
C ILE A 162 0.04 -20.37 -10.75
N ARG A 163 -0.38 -20.48 -12.01
CA ARG A 163 0.33 -21.28 -13.02
C ARG A 163 1.04 -20.33 -13.98
N VAL A 164 2.34 -20.49 -14.11
CA VAL A 164 3.21 -19.64 -14.95
C VAL A 164 3.69 -20.45 -16.14
N THR A 165 3.47 -19.93 -17.35
CA THR A 165 3.99 -20.49 -18.59
C THR A 165 5.25 -19.76 -19.01
N ILE A 166 6.33 -20.51 -19.23
CA ILE A 166 7.63 -20.00 -19.67
C ILE A 166 7.90 -20.49 -21.09
N LYS A 167 8.25 -19.56 -21.98
CA LYS A 167 8.73 -19.85 -23.34
C LYS A 167 9.89 -18.93 -23.69
N ASP A 168 10.90 -19.44 -24.37
CA ASP A 168 12.07 -18.67 -24.80
C ASP A 168 12.72 -17.88 -23.64
N ASN A 169 12.82 -18.51 -22.46
CA ASN A 169 13.31 -17.92 -21.21
C ASN A 169 12.49 -16.74 -20.65
N GLN A 170 11.25 -16.56 -21.11
CA GLN A 170 10.36 -15.48 -20.69
C GLN A 170 9.05 -16.04 -20.14
N ILE A 171 8.47 -15.35 -19.17
CA ILE A 171 7.11 -15.63 -18.74
C ILE A 171 6.14 -15.07 -19.78
N THR A 172 5.39 -15.96 -20.44
CA THR A 172 4.45 -15.60 -21.51
C THR A 172 2.98 -15.79 -21.13
N GLY A 173 2.71 -16.44 -20.00
CA GLY A 173 1.34 -16.71 -19.55
C GLY A 173 1.25 -16.84 -18.04
N VAL A 174 0.15 -16.33 -17.47
CA VAL A 174 -0.14 -16.35 -16.04
C VAL A 174 -1.60 -16.77 -15.86
N ASP A 175 -1.80 -18.04 -15.59
CA ASP A 175 -3.12 -18.61 -15.30
C ASP A 175 -3.43 -18.48 -13.80
N ASN A 176 -4.72 -18.39 -13.47
CA ASN A 176 -5.23 -18.07 -12.14
C ASN A 176 -4.77 -16.71 -11.57
N GLY A 177 -3.97 -15.92 -12.29
CA GLY A 177 -3.62 -14.55 -11.90
C GLY A 177 -4.77 -13.56 -12.13
N CYS A 178 -4.86 -12.52 -11.30
CA CYS A 178 -5.61 -11.32 -11.69
C CYS A 178 -4.76 -10.45 -12.63
N SER A 179 -5.34 -9.38 -13.19
CA SER A 179 -4.62 -8.48 -14.10
C SER A 179 -3.37 -7.87 -13.47
N LEU A 180 -3.42 -7.55 -12.17
CA LEU A 180 -2.27 -7.07 -11.42
C LEU A 180 -1.15 -8.12 -11.35
N SER A 181 -1.50 -9.39 -11.10
CA SER A 181 -0.55 -10.52 -11.09
C SER A 181 0.10 -10.70 -12.45
N ASN A 182 -0.70 -10.63 -13.52
CA ASN A 182 -0.21 -10.72 -14.88
C ASN A 182 0.77 -9.58 -15.18
N GLY A 183 0.42 -8.34 -14.82
CA GLY A 183 1.28 -7.18 -14.98
C GLY A 183 2.64 -7.33 -14.30
N LYS A 184 2.72 -7.95 -13.11
CA LYS A 184 4.00 -8.24 -12.45
C LYS A 184 4.82 -9.29 -13.18
N PHE A 185 4.25 -10.48 -13.39
CA PHE A 185 5.00 -11.63 -13.91
C PHE A 185 5.47 -11.43 -15.36
N THR A 186 4.73 -10.63 -16.15
CA THR A 186 5.08 -10.32 -17.55
C THR A 186 5.86 -9.01 -17.71
N ALA A 187 6.15 -8.31 -16.61
CA ALA A 187 6.91 -7.06 -16.64
C ALA A 187 8.33 -7.28 -17.18
N ARG A 188 8.75 -6.38 -18.07
CA ARG A 188 10.06 -6.45 -18.74
C ARG A 188 11.00 -5.32 -18.38
N GLY A 189 10.49 -4.23 -17.80
CA GLY A 189 11.22 -3.00 -17.47
C GLY A 189 12.20 -3.09 -16.31
N ARG A 190 13.05 -4.13 -16.27
CA ARG A 190 14.07 -4.31 -15.24
C ARG A 190 15.38 -3.66 -15.64
N LEU A 191 16.00 -3.00 -14.69
CA LEU A 191 17.31 -2.38 -14.87
C LEU A 191 18.41 -3.46 -14.92
N LYS A 192 19.39 -3.31 -15.81
CA LYS A 192 20.41 -4.35 -16.09
C LYS A 192 21.61 -4.30 -15.14
N GLU A 193 22.03 -3.09 -14.79
CA GLU A 193 23.21 -2.82 -13.98
C GLU A 193 22.96 -1.61 -13.09
N PRO A 194 23.69 -1.45 -11.97
CA PRO A 194 23.55 -0.29 -11.13
C PRO A 194 23.82 1.02 -11.89
N ILE A 195 23.06 2.05 -11.55
CA ILE A 195 23.21 3.38 -12.12
C ILE A 195 23.46 4.41 -11.03
N MET A 196 24.22 5.44 -11.35
CA MET A 196 24.52 6.57 -10.47
C MET A 196 24.21 7.89 -11.19
N ARG A 197 23.63 8.84 -10.45
CA ARG A 197 23.33 10.18 -10.95
C ARG A 197 24.62 10.91 -11.32
N ASP A 198 24.65 11.49 -12.51
CA ASP A 198 25.77 12.28 -13.04
C ASP A 198 25.24 13.59 -13.63
N GLY A 199 25.26 14.65 -12.81
CA GLY A 199 24.63 15.93 -13.14
C GLY A 199 23.12 15.77 -13.35
N SER A 200 22.66 16.09 -14.57
CA SER A 200 21.26 15.93 -15.01
C SER A 200 20.98 14.61 -15.70
N GLY A 201 21.88 13.63 -15.62
CA GLY A 201 21.75 12.33 -16.26
C GLY A 201 22.20 11.19 -15.36
N TRP A 202 22.45 10.03 -15.98
CA TRP A 202 22.79 8.79 -15.32
C TRP A 202 23.97 8.12 -16.01
N LYS A 203 24.83 7.47 -15.23
CA LYS A 203 25.90 6.60 -15.72
C LYS A 203 25.80 5.22 -15.09
N ASN A 204 26.21 4.20 -15.83
CA ASN A 204 26.31 2.84 -15.31
C ASN A 204 27.54 2.72 -14.42
N ILE A 205 27.41 1.99 -13.32
CA ILE A 205 28.49 1.70 -12.37
C ILE A 205 28.46 0.21 -11.99
N SER A 206 29.55 -0.28 -11.43
CA SER A 206 29.61 -1.66 -10.94
C SER A 206 28.79 -1.86 -9.66
N TYR A 207 28.45 -3.12 -9.35
CA TYR A 207 27.83 -3.46 -8.05
C TYR A 207 28.74 -3.11 -6.88
N ASP A 208 30.06 -3.26 -7.03
CA ASP A 208 31.02 -2.96 -5.98
C ASP A 208 31.00 -1.46 -5.65
N GLU A 209 31.11 -0.60 -6.67
CA GLU A 209 31.00 0.85 -6.49
C GLU A 209 29.66 1.28 -5.86
N ALA A 210 28.55 0.67 -6.28
CA ALA A 210 27.22 1.00 -5.77
C ALA A 210 27.04 0.59 -4.30
N ILE A 211 27.55 -0.58 -3.93
CA ILE A 211 27.50 -1.13 -2.56
C ILE A 211 28.43 -0.32 -1.64
N ASP A 212 29.63 0.00 -2.10
CA ASP A 212 30.58 0.83 -1.35
C ASP A 212 30.02 2.23 -1.12
N TYR A 213 29.41 2.85 -2.14
CA TYR A 213 28.72 4.14 -1.99
C TYR A 213 27.63 4.05 -0.90
N THR A 214 26.81 2.99 -0.94
CA THR A 214 25.69 2.82 -0.01
C THR A 214 26.17 2.62 1.43
N ALA A 215 27.20 1.80 1.63
CA ALA A 215 27.78 1.55 2.96
C ALA A 215 28.43 2.82 3.54
N ASN A 216 29.23 3.54 2.75
CA ASN A 216 29.86 4.79 3.19
C ASN A 216 28.82 5.88 3.47
N MET A 217 27.78 5.99 2.65
CA MET A 217 26.65 6.90 2.90
C MET A 217 26.00 6.65 4.27
N LEU A 218 25.80 5.38 4.66
CA LEU A 218 25.25 5.04 5.98
C LEU A 218 26.22 5.31 7.12
N LEU A 219 27.54 5.15 6.90
CA LEU A 219 28.58 5.42 7.89
C LEU A 219 28.77 6.93 8.14
N ASP A 220 28.60 7.75 7.11
CA ASP A 220 28.78 9.20 7.16
C ASP A 220 27.53 9.95 7.67
N ALA A 221 26.35 9.31 7.65
CA ALA A 221 25.09 9.92 8.04
C ALA A 221 24.90 9.98 9.56
N ASP A 222 24.37 11.09 10.07
CA ASP A 222 24.01 11.28 11.48
C ASP A 222 22.66 10.64 11.83
N ARG A 223 21.72 10.61 10.89
CA ARG A 223 20.37 10.05 11.10
C ARG A 223 19.80 9.41 9.82
N PRO A 224 20.43 8.32 9.33
CA PRO A 224 20.00 7.66 8.11
C PRO A 224 18.62 7.00 8.26
N LEU A 225 17.81 7.06 7.20
CA LEU A 225 16.52 6.36 7.07
C LEU A 225 16.68 5.13 6.16
N ILE A 226 16.15 3.98 6.56
CA ILE A 226 16.05 2.78 5.72
C ILE A 226 14.57 2.42 5.60
N PHE A 227 13.98 2.60 4.42
CA PHE A 227 12.54 2.53 4.19
C PHE A 227 12.13 1.52 3.12
N GLY A 228 11.01 0.83 3.34
CA GLY A 228 10.27 0.10 2.31
C GLY A 228 9.97 -1.34 2.70
N PHE A 229 10.85 -2.26 2.32
CA PHE A 229 10.93 -3.68 2.69
C PHE A 229 9.72 -4.58 2.34
N SER A 230 8.56 -4.00 2.06
CA SER A 230 7.32 -4.72 1.79
C SER A 230 7.29 -5.38 0.40
N GLY A 231 8.23 -4.99 -0.47
CA GLY A 231 8.48 -5.58 -1.78
C GLY A 231 9.54 -6.69 -1.79
N THR A 232 10.19 -7.00 -0.67
CA THR A 232 11.20 -8.07 -0.54
C THR A 232 10.77 -9.18 0.43
N TYR A 233 11.61 -10.21 0.63
CA TYR A 233 11.35 -11.41 1.41
C TYR A 233 11.94 -11.35 2.83
N GLY A 234 11.47 -12.22 3.72
CA GLY A 234 11.75 -12.16 5.16
C GLY A 234 13.23 -12.17 5.52
N GLU A 235 14.03 -12.94 4.80
CA GLU A 235 15.46 -13.06 5.01
C GLU A 235 16.20 -11.74 4.72
N ALA A 236 15.85 -11.03 3.65
CA ALA A 236 16.37 -9.71 3.36
C ALA A 236 15.91 -8.66 4.39
N GLN A 237 14.67 -8.78 4.89
CA GLN A 237 14.15 -7.91 5.95
C GLN A 237 14.94 -8.06 7.26
N CYS A 238 15.31 -9.29 7.63
CA CYS A 238 16.19 -9.57 8.77
C CYS A 238 17.58 -8.92 8.62
N MET A 239 18.13 -8.92 7.40
CA MET A 239 19.39 -8.23 7.14
C MET A 239 19.24 -6.71 7.23
N GLY A 240 18.13 -6.16 6.72
CA GLY A 240 17.81 -4.74 6.82
C GLY A 240 17.80 -4.21 8.24
N ILE A 241 17.16 -4.92 9.18
CA ILE A 241 17.17 -4.52 10.59
C ILE A 241 18.55 -4.65 11.23
N SER A 242 19.34 -5.64 10.82
CA SER A 242 20.74 -5.80 11.28
C SER A 242 21.62 -4.64 10.81
N ILE A 243 21.43 -4.17 9.58
CA ILE A 243 22.09 -2.95 9.06
C ILE A 243 21.63 -1.73 9.85
N ALA A 244 20.33 -1.59 10.11
CA ALA A 244 19.79 -0.42 10.81
C ALA A 244 20.35 -0.31 12.24
N GLU A 245 20.37 -1.43 12.98
CA GLU A 245 20.99 -1.49 14.31
C GLU A 245 22.47 -1.14 14.25
N MET A 246 23.20 -1.74 13.31
CA MET A 246 24.64 -1.50 13.17
C MET A 246 24.96 -0.06 12.77
N ALA A 247 24.17 0.55 11.89
CA ALA A 247 24.36 1.92 11.42
C ALA A 247 23.81 2.97 12.41
N GLY A 248 22.97 2.59 13.38
CA GLY A 248 22.24 3.55 14.20
C GLY A 248 21.13 4.27 13.43
N ALA A 249 20.57 3.62 12.41
CA ALA A 249 19.58 4.17 11.51
C ALA A 249 18.16 4.12 12.08
N VAL A 250 17.25 4.88 11.48
CA VAL A 250 15.81 4.65 11.60
C VAL A 250 15.37 3.70 10.50
N ILE A 251 14.73 2.59 10.85
CA ILE A 251 14.16 1.62 9.91
C ILE A 251 12.65 1.64 9.94
N ASP A 252 12.05 1.77 8.77
CA ASP A 252 10.60 1.87 8.60
C ASP A 252 10.12 1.12 7.34
N ASN A 253 8.82 0.87 7.24
CA ASN A 253 8.23 0.11 6.14
C ASN A 253 6.90 0.71 5.66
N CYS A 254 6.34 0.15 4.59
CA CYS A 254 5.11 0.68 3.98
C CYS A 254 3.88 0.64 4.92
N SER A 255 3.95 0.00 6.10
CA SER A 255 2.88 0.13 7.09
C SER A 255 2.72 1.58 7.54
N SER A 256 3.80 2.37 7.65
CA SER A 256 3.70 3.76 8.10
C SER A 256 2.85 4.63 7.21
N ILE A 257 2.64 4.27 5.93
CA ILE A 257 1.73 4.98 5.00
C ILE A 257 0.47 4.17 4.64
N CYS A 258 0.12 3.15 5.43
CA CYS A 258 -1.00 2.27 5.14
C CYS A 258 -1.68 1.80 6.43
N HIS A 259 -1.24 0.67 6.99
CA HIS A 259 -1.87 0.00 8.13
C HIS A 259 -1.14 0.20 9.48
N GLY A 260 -0.18 1.11 9.57
CA GLY A 260 0.48 1.55 10.80
C GLY A 260 -0.54 1.96 11.87
N PRO A 261 -1.57 2.77 11.53
CA PRO A 261 -2.66 3.05 12.46
C PRO A 261 -3.40 1.80 12.95
N SER A 262 -3.54 0.74 12.14
CA SER A 262 -4.10 -0.53 12.63
C SER A 262 -3.18 -1.22 13.63
N ILE A 263 -1.86 -1.14 13.45
CA ILE A 263 -0.88 -1.70 14.38
C ILE A 263 -0.95 -0.98 15.73
N MET A 264 -1.00 0.35 15.74
CA MET A 264 -1.17 1.14 16.96
C MET A 264 -2.45 0.78 17.71
N ALA A 265 -3.56 0.60 16.99
CA ALA A 265 -4.82 0.17 17.59
C ALA A 265 -4.71 -1.23 18.23
N ILE A 266 -4.07 -2.17 17.52
CA ILE A 266 -3.84 -3.54 18.02
C ILE A 266 -2.98 -3.53 19.28
N GLN A 267 -1.97 -2.66 19.36
CA GLN A 267 -1.14 -2.51 20.57
C GLN A 267 -1.96 -1.98 21.76
N GLU A 268 -2.98 -1.15 21.54
CA GLU A 268 -3.85 -0.64 22.62
C GLU A 268 -4.90 -1.66 23.10
N VAL A 269 -5.53 -2.41 22.18
CA VAL A 269 -6.75 -3.18 22.49
C VAL A 269 -6.75 -4.63 22.01
N GLY A 270 -5.63 -5.12 21.48
CA GLY A 270 -5.46 -6.49 21.00
C GLY A 270 -5.88 -6.72 19.54
N HIS A 271 -5.69 -7.95 19.07
CA HIS A 271 -5.98 -8.36 17.69
C HIS A 271 -6.81 -9.66 17.65
N PRO A 272 -8.16 -9.57 17.61
CA PRO A 272 -9.03 -10.74 17.49
C PRO A 272 -9.08 -11.24 16.03
N GLY A 273 -7.96 -11.69 15.47
CA GLY A 273 -7.84 -12.18 14.09
C GLY A 273 -8.11 -13.69 13.91
N CYS A 274 -8.11 -14.14 12.67
CA CYS A 274 -8.01 -15.57 12.30
C CYS A 274 -7.44 -15.72 10.87
N THR A 275 -7.14 -16.97 10.47
CA THR A 275 -6.67 -17.25 9.11
C THR A 275 -7.79 -17.17 8.07
N LEU A 276 -7.43 -16.88 6.82
CA LEU A 276 -8.36 -16.89 5.68
C LEU A 276 -9.02 -18.26 5.48
N GLY A 277 -8.39 -19.35 5.93
CA GLY A 277 -8.99 -20.67 5.96
C GLY A 277 -10.16 -20.80 6.93
N GLN A 278 -10.11 -20.15 8.11
CA GLN A 278 -11.25 -20.13 9.03
C GLN A 278 -12.42 -19.34 8.42
N ILE A 279 -12.11 -18.20 7.80
CA ILE A 279 -13.11 -17.34 7.15
C ILE A 279 -13.78 -18.07 5.99
N LYS A 280 -13.00 -18.71 5.12
CA LYS A 280 -13.52 -19.51 4.01
C LYS A 280 -14.48 -20.58 4.52
N ASN A 281 -14.09 -21.32 5.56
CA ASN A 281 -14.87 -22.48 5.98
C ASN A 281 -16.10 -22.13 6.82
N ARG A 282 -16.10 -21.01 7.56
CA ARG A 282 -17.08 -20.78 8.64
C ARG A 282 -17.87 -19.48 8.51
N ALA A 283 -17.32 -18.44 7.89
CA ALA A 283 -17.89 -17.10 8.02
C ALA A 283 -19.19 -16.95 7.23
N ASP A 284 -20.30 -16.76 7.94
CA ASP A 284 -21.64 -16.55 7.39
C ASP A 284 -22.04 -15.07 7.34
N VAL A 285 -21.28 -14.18 8.01
CA VAL A 285 -21.40 -12.72 7.84
C VAL A 285 -20.02 -12.13 7.53
N ILE A 286 -19.91 -11.45 6.39
CA ILE A 286 -18.70 -10.75 5.96
C ILE A 286 -19.00 -9.25 5.94
N VAL A 287 -18.17 -8.48 6.63
CA VAL A 287 -18.20 -7.03 6.61
C VAL A 287 -16.93 -6.51 5.93
N TYR A 288 -17.06 -5.78 4.84
CA TYR A 288 -15.96 -4.95 4.32
C TYR A 288 -16.16 -3.52 4.76
N TRP A 289 -15.22 -3.00 5.54
CA TRP A 289 -15.28 -1.65 6.09
C TRP A 289 -14.11 -0.81 5.60
N GLY A 290 -14.41 0.24 4.82
CA GLY A 290 -13.41 1.12 4.23
C GLY A 290 -12.41 0.37 3.34
N SER A 291 -12.89 -0.68 2.66
CA SER A 291 -12.07 -1.61 1.87
C SER A 291 -12.80 -1.99 0.59
N ASN A 292 -12.10 -1.88 -0.54
CA ASN A 292 -12.57 -2.36 -1.83
C ASN A 292 -11.64 -3.48 -2.35
N PRO A 293 -11.91 -4.77 -2.01
CA PRO A 293 -11.07 -5.87 -2.44
C PRO A 293 -11.10 -6.12 -3.95
N ILE A 294 -12.15 -5.72 -4.68
CA ILE A 294 -12.19 -5.90 -6.15
C ILE A 294 -11.03 -5.15 -6.80
N GLU A 295 -10.77 -3.92 -6.35
CA GLU A 295 -9.71 -3.06 -6.87
C GLU A 295 -8.34 -3.35 -6.25
N SER A 296 -8.29 -3.68 -4.96
CA SER A 296 -7.03 -3.77 -4.19
C SER A 296 -6.50 -5.19 -4.00
N HIS A 297 -7.39 -6.18 -3.98
CA HIS A 297 -7.10 -7.58 -3.70
C HIS A 297 -7.99 -8.49 -4.58
N PRO A 298 -7.87 -8.45 -5.92
CA PRO A 298 -8.97 -8.84 -6.82
C PRO A 298 -9.48 -10.28 -6.63
N ARG A 299 -8.62 -11.20 -6.18
CA ARG A 299 -8.98 -12.61 -5.92
C ARG A 299 -9.44 -12.90 -4.48
N HIS A 300 -9.47 -11.91 -3.60
CA HIS A 300 -9.78 -12.12 -2.18
C HIS A 300 -11.21 -12.66 -1.97
N MET A 301 -12.18 -12.07 -2.66
CA MET A 301 -13.59 -12.47 -2.56
C MET A 301 -13.83 -13.88 -3.10
N SER A 302 -13.22 -14.20 -4.25
CA SER A 302 -13.38 -15.50 -4.91
C SER A 302 -12.60 -16.63 -4.26
N ARG A 303 -11.48 -16.34 -3.62
CA ARG A 303 -10.59 -17.38 -3.07
C ARG A 303 -10.78 -17.65 -1.59
N TYR A 304 -11.21 -16.65 -0.81
CA TYR A 304 -11.15 -16.75 0.66
C TYR A 304 -12.42 -16.36 1.40
N SER A 305 -13.33 -15.62 0.77
CA SER A 305 -14.45 -15.01 1.49
C SER A 305 -15.75 -15.12 0.70
N THR A 306 -16.27 -14.02 0.15
CA THR A 306 -17.66 -13.88 -0.32
C THR A 306 -18.13 -15.00 -1.23
N TYR A 307 -17.32 -15.44 -2.19
CA TYR A 307 -17.72 -16.43 -3.20
C TYR A 307 -17.02 -17.78 -3.04
N ALA A 308 -16.21 -17.96 -2.00
CA ALA A 308 -15.43 -19.18 -1.82
C ALA A 308 -16.25 -20.19 -1.00
N ASP A 309 -16.58 -21.34 -1.59
CA ASP A 309 -17.21 -22.43 -0.85
C ASP A 309 -16.28 -22.97 0.24
N GLY A 310 -16.89 -23.45 1.32
CA GLY A 310 -16.21 -23.84 2.54
C GLY A 310 -16.81 -25.09 3.15
N PHE A 311 -16.09 -25.68 4.11
CA PHE A 311 -16.51 -26.94 4.74
C PHE A 311 -17.92 -26.89 5.37
N PHE A 312 -18.31 -25.74 5.96
CA PHE A 312 -19.62 -25.56 6.59
C PHE A 312 -20.61 -24.77 5.73
N LEU A 313 -20.21 -24.37 4.52
CA LEU A 313 -20.96 -23.48 3.62
C LEU A 313 -20.84 -24.02 2.19
N ASN A 314 -21.83 -24.77 1.73
CA ASN A 314 -21.81 -25.48 0.44
C ASN A 314 -22.23 -24.58 -0.73
N ASN A 315 -22.81 -23.42 -0.46
CA ASN A 315 -23.12 -22.37 -1.42
C ASN A 315 -22.84 -21.00 -0.80
N ALA A 316 -21.56 -20.63 -0.76
CA ALA A 316 -21.09 -19.43 -0.08
C ALA A 316 -21.84 -18.17 -0.52
N PHE A 317 -22.10 -18.02 -1.82
CA PHE A 317 -22.78 -16.84 -2.35
C PHE A 317 -24.19 -16.64 -1.79
N ARG A 318 -24.92 -17.73 -1.49
CA ARG A 318 -26.28 -17.65 -0.94
C ARG A 318 -26.31 -17.69 0.59
N GLU A 319 -25.36 -18.40 1.20
CA GLU A 319 -25.34 -18.64 2.64
C GLU A 319 -24.66 -17.50 3.42
N ARG A 320 -23.80 -16.72 2.78
CA ARG A 320 -23.13 -15.57 3.41
C ARG A 320 -23.94 -14.30 3.27
N LYS A 321 -23.91 -13.46 4.30
CA LYS A 321 -24.37 -12.07 4.25
C LYS A 321 -23.20 -11.12 4.06
N LEU A 322 -23.29 -10.28 3.05
CA LEU A 322 -22.29 -9.27 2.71
C LEU A 322 -22.77 -7.88 3.16
N ILE A 323 -22.03 -7.29 4.10
CA ILE A 323 -22.23 -5.90 4.54
C ILE A 323 -21.04 -5.08 4.03
N VAL A 324 -21.32 -3.97 3.37
CA VAL A 324 -20.28 -3.03 2.89
C VAL A 324 -20.47 -1.69 3.57
N VAL A 325 -19.40 -1.16 4.13
CA VAL A 325 -19.36 0.18 4.73
C VAL A 325 -18.29 0.99 3.99
N ASP A 326 -18.72 1.94 3.19
CA ASP A 326 -17.84 2.80 2.40
C ASP A 326 -18.53 4.14 2.15
N ILE A 327 -17.78 5.14 1.75
CA ILE A 327 -18.30 6.45 1.34
C ILE A 327 -18.77 6.42 -0.12
N ARG A 328 -18.22 5.50 -0.92
CA ARG A 328 -18.53 5.32 -2.35
C ARG A 328 -19.34 4.06 -2.57
N GLU A 329 -20.28 4.12 -3.51
CA GLU A 329 -21.02 2.93 -3.97
C GLU A 329 -20.15 2.12 -4.95
N THR A 330 -19.08 1.53 -4.41
CA THR A 330 -18.15 0.68 -5.17
C THR A 330 -18.82 -0.57 -5.74
N ASP A 331 -18.18 -1.26 -6.69
CA ASP A 331 -18.77 -2.47 -7.29
C ASP A 331 -19.06 -3.60 -6.28
N ILE A 332 -18.34 -3.64 -5.15
CA ILE A 332 -18.68 -4.56 -4.06
C ILE A 332 -19.95 -4.12 -3.33
N ALA A 333 -20.18 -2.82 -3.15
CA ALA A 333 -21.40 -2.29 -2.53
C ALA A 333 -22.65 -2.64 -3.33
N LYS A 334 -22.56 -2.61 -4.67
CA LYS A 334 -23.64 -3.00 -5.59
C LYS A 334 -24.07 -4.47 -5.43
N ASN A 335 -23.21 -5.32 -4.86
CA ASN A 335 -23.45 -6.72 -4.59
C ASN A 335 -23.75 -7.03 -3.10
N ALA A 336 -23.81 -6.02 -2.24
CA ALA A 336 -24.00 -6.20 -0.80
C ALA A 336 -25.46 -6.49 -0.44
N ASP A 337 -25.69 -7.33 0.59
CA ASP A 337 -27.00 -7.45 1.22
C ASP A 337 -27.39 -6.16 1.95
N GLU A 338 -26.40 -5.46 2.53
CA GLU A 338 -26.56 -4.13 3.12
C GLU A 338 -25.35 -3.24 2.77
N PHE A 339 -25.61 -2.11 2.14
CA PHE A 339 -24.63 -1.04 1.93
C PHE A 339 -24.89 0.13 2.87
N ILE A 340 -23.88 0.48 3.66
CA ILE A 340 -23.91 1.58 4.61
C ILE A 340 -23.04 2.70 4.05
N GLN A 341 -23.68 3.65 3.37
CA GLN A 341 -23.00 4.84 2.87
C GLN A 341 -22.79 5.84 4.01
N ILE A 342 -21.60 5.82 4.59
CA ILE A 342 -21.24 6.76 5.67
C ILE A 342 -20.82 8.10 5.08
N LYS A 343 -21.03 9.18 5.83
CA LYS A 343 -20.33 10.44 5.57
C LYS A 343 -18.84 10.24 5.82
N PRO A 344 -17.94 10.83 5.02
CA PRO A 344 -16.53 10.62 5.24
C PRO A 344 -16.09 11.23 6.59
N GLY A 345 -15.17 10.56 7.28
CA GLY A 345 -14.85 10.83 8.69
C GLY A 345 -15.89 10.32 9.70
N GLY A 346 -16.95 9.64 9.23
CA GLY A 346 -18.06 9.16 10.05
C GLY A 346 -17.82 7.83 10.78
N ASP A 347 -16.74 7.11 10.45
CA ASP A 347 -16.48 5.74 10.88
C ASP A 347 -16.54 5.57 12.41
N TYR A 348 -15.85 6.44 13.15
CA TYR A 348 -15.82 6.38 14.61
C TYR A 348 -17.22 6.49 15.23
N ALA A 349 -18.05 7.39 14.70
CA ALA A 349 -19.40 7.61 15.21
C ALA A 349 -20.29 6.40 14.94
N VAL A 350 -20.19 5.80 13.75
CA VAL A 350 -20.97 4.61 13.38
C VAL A 350 -20.55 3.39 14.21
N PHE A 351 -19.25 3.15 14.40
CA PHE A 351 -18.77 2.10 15.31
C PHE A 351 -19.31 2.31 16.73
N SER A 352 -19.25 3.54 17.25
CA SER A 352 -19.76 3.87 18.59
C SER A 352 -21.27 3.60 18.72
N ALA A 353 -22.05 3.93 17.69
CA ALA A 353 -23.47 3.66 17.65
C ALA A 353 -23.77 2.15 17.63
N LEU A 354 -23.07 1.38 16.78
CA LEU A 354 -23.22 -0.08 16.74
C LEU A 354 -22.87 -0.73 18.09
N ARG A 355 -21.81 -0.30 18.75
CA ARG A 355 -21.45 -0.77 20.10
C ARG A 355 -22.53 -0.46 21.13
N ALA A 356 -23.07 0.77 21.13
CA ALA A 356 -24.18 1.12 22.00
C ALA A 356 -25.41 0.22 21.76
N ILE A 357 -25.72 -0.10 20.49
CA ILE A 357 -26.82 -1.01 20.13
C ILE A 357 -26.54 -2.44 20.64
N VAL A 358 -25.33 -2.96 20.43
CA VAL A 358 -24.91 -4.31 20.91
C VAL A 358 -25.01 -4.40 22.44
N ARG A 359 -24.71 -3.31 23.15
CA ARG A 359 -24.88 -3.20 24.62
C ARG A 359 -26.32 -3.01 25.08
N GLY A 360 -27.31 -3.08 24.18
CA GLY A 360 -28.73 -2.94 24.50
C GLY A 360 -29.23 -1.50 24.64
N LYS A 361 -28.44 -0.50 24.23
CA LYS A 361 -28.78 0.93 24.35
C LYS A 361 -29.30 1.50 23.02
N ARG A 362 -30.41 0.97 22.50
CA ARG A 362 -31.02 1.45 21.24
C ARG A 362 -31.69 2.82 21.39
N ASP A 363 -32.17 3.12 22.59
CA ASP A 363 -32.90 4.34 22.97
C ASP A 363 -32.05 5.61 22.88
N VAL A 364 -30.73 5.51 23.05
CA VAL A 364 -29.81 6.65 22.99
C VAL A 364 -29.30 6.96 21.58
N ILE A 365 -29.68 6.17 20.57
CA ILE A 365 -29.21 6.36 19.20
C ILE A 365 -30.02 7.48 18.53
N PRO A 366 -29.37 8.57 18.07
CA PRO A 366 -30.08 9.66 17.40
C PRO A 366 -30.67 9.18 16.07
N PRO A 367 -31.65 9.89 15.48
CA PRO A 367 -32.29 9.49 14.21
C PRO A 367 -31.32 9.20 13.06
N MET A 368 -30.16 9.87 13.05
CA MET A 368 -29.11 9.68 12.05
C MET A 368 -27.73 9.81 12.70
N VAL A 369 -26.80 8.94 12.34
CA VAL A 369 -25.38 8.97 12.76
C VAL A 369 -24.52 8.96 11.50
N ALA A 370 -23.77 10.04 11.28
CA ALA A 370 -22.87 10.17 10.13
C ALA A 370 -23.48 9.79 8.77
N GLY A 371 -24.73 10.20 8.51
CA GLY A 371 -25.45 9.90 7.26
C GLY A 371 -26.27 8.60 7.29
N VAL A 372 -26.08 7.75 8.31
CA VAL A 372 -26.78 6.47 8.43
C VAL A 372 -28.01 6.62 9.32
N LYS A 373 -29.17 6.21 8.83
CA LYS A 373 -30.43 6.21 9.62
C LYS A 373 -30.34 5.20 10.76
N ARG A 374 -30.88 5.53 11.93
CA ARG A 374 -30.86 4.63 13.09
C ARG A 374 -31.52 3.27 12.81
N GLU A 375 -32.56 3.25 11.98
CA GLU A 375 -33.26 2.01 11.62
C GLU A 375 -32.35 1.08 10.83
N GLN A 376 -31.47 1.62 9.98
CA GLN A 376 -30.46 0.83 9.28
C GLN A 376 -29.38 0.32 10.25
N LEU A 377 -28.93 1.15 11.19
CA LEU A 377 -27.98 0.71 12.23
C LEU A 377 -28.55 -0.43 13.08
N PHE A 378 -29.84 -0.37 13.42
CA PHE A 378 -30.52 -1.45 14.12
C PHE A 378 -30.54 -2.74 13.29
N ARG A 379 -30.92 -2.66 12.00
CA ARG A 379 -30.90 -3.84 11.10
C ARG A 379 -29.52 -4.46 11.00
N VAL A 380 -28.49 -3.64 10.82
CA VAL A 380 -27.09 -4.08 10.71
C VAL A 380 -26.65 -4.75 12.01
N ALA A 381 -26.89 -4.15 13.17
CA ALA A 381 -26.56 -4.75 14.46
C ALA A 381 -27.30 -6.09 14.67
N ASP A 382 -28.57 -6.18 14.26
CA ASP A 382 -29.36 -7.41 14.30
C ASP A 382 -28.79 -8.51 13.38
N MET A 383 -28.27 -8.16 12.20
CA MET A 383 -27.56 -9.09 11.32
C MET A 383 -26.26 -9.59 11.97
N LEU A 384 -25.48 -8.67 12.56
CA LEU A 384 -24.23 -9.01 13.23
C LEU A 384 -24.48 -9.96 14.42
N LEU A 385 -25.46 -9.67 15.27
CA LEU A 385 -25.79 -10.51 16.44
C LEU A 385 -26.33 -11.90 16.07
N LYS A 386 -26.87 -12.07 14.86
CA LYS A 386 -27.39 -13.36 14.37
C LYS A 386 -26.34 -14.23 13.67
N ALA A 387 -25.15 -13.69 13.39
CA ALA A 387 -24.06 -14.45 12.75
C ALA A 387 -23.71 -15.70 13.58
N LYS A 388 -23.28 -16.78 12.93
CA LYS A 388 -22.60 -17.91 13.59
C LYS A 388 -21.09 -17.68 13.65
N PHE A 389 -20.54 -17.08 12.61
CA PHE A 389 -19.16 -16.64 12.52
C PHE A 389 -19.10 -15.39 11.64
N GLY A 390 -18.84 -14.25 12.27
CA GLY A 390 -18.66 -12.99 11.57
C GLY A 390 -17.20 -12.60 11.37
N VAL A 391 -16.91 -11.89 10.28
CA VAL A 391 -15.59 -11.32 10.02
C VAL A 391 -15.70 -9.87 9.55
N PHE A 392 -14.86 -9.01 10.12
CA PHE A 392 -14.61 -7.66 9.61
C PHE A 392 -13.30 -7.63 8.83
N PHE A 393 -13.37 -7.29 7.56
CA PHE A 393 -12.23 -6.89 6.74
C PHE A 393 -12.13 -5.37 6.74
N THR A 394 -11.04 -4.84 7.31
CA THR A 394 -10.84 -3.39 7.45
C THR A 394 -9.76 -2.89 6.49
N GLY A 395 -10.05 -1.81 5.77
CA GLY A 395 -9.11 -1.23 4.83
C GLY A 395 -8.60 0.14 5.24
N ILE A 396 -7.91 0.79 4.30
CA ILE A 396 -7.32 2.11 4.47
C ILE A 396 -8.35 3.24 4.63
N GLY A 397 -9.63 2.99 4.32
CA GLY A 397 -10.72 3.91 4.63
C GLY A 397 -10.83 4.25 6.13
N LEU A 398 -10.29 3.39 7.01
CA LEU A 398 -10.22 3.63 8.45
C LEU A 398 -8.90 4.26 8.90
N THR A 399 -7.79 3.87 8.28
CA THR A 399 -6.43 4.23 8.74
C THR A 399 -5.97 5.58 8.21
N GLU A 400 -6.46 6.01 7.04
CA GLU A 400 -6.08 7.24 6.37
C GLU A 400 -7.18 8.31 6.41
N SER A 401 -8.27 8.06 7.13
CA SER A 401 -9.34 9.03 7.40
C SER A 401 -9.19 9.65 8.80
N PRO A 402 -9.85 10.79 9.07
CA PRO A 402 -9.84 11.39 10.41
C PRO A 402 -10.18 10.38 11.50
N GLY A 403 -9.37 10.36 12.56
CA GLY A 403 -9.45 9.37 13.65
C GLY A 403 -8.43 8.24 13.53
N LYS A 404 -8.04 7.83 12.32
CA LYS A 404 -6.97 6.85 12.02
C LYS A 404 -7.03 5.61 12.93
N TYR A 405 -6.04 5.45 13.81
CA TYR A 405 -5.95 4.30 14.71
C TYR A 405 -7.11 4.23 15.71
N LYS A 406 -7.73 5.36 16.08
CA LYS A 406 -8.93 5.35 16.94
C LYS A 406 -10.15 4.77 16.23
N ASN A 407 -10.25 4.90 14.91
CA ASN A 407 -11.30 4.24 14.12
C ASN A 407 -11.12 2.71 14.20
N VAL A 408 -9.89 2.24 13.95
CA VAL A 408 -9.58 0.81 14.01
C VAL A 408 -9.78 0.25 15.42
N ARG A 409 -9.31 0.96 16.46
CA ARG A 409 -9.55 0.59 17.86
C ARG A 409 -11.02 0.41 18.15
N ASN A 410 -11.86 1.35 17.73
CA ASN A 410 -13.31 1.26 17.96
C ASN A 410 -13.92 0.05 17.24
N GLY A 411 -13.44 -0.29 16.04
CA GLY A 411 -13.80 -1.51 15.33
C GLY A 411 -13.37 -2.79 16.04
N VAL A 412 -12.16 -2.83 16.60
CA VAL A 412 -11.69 -3.96 17.43
C VAL A 412 -12.55 -4.13 18.68
N GLU A 413 -12.87 -3.03 19.37
CA GLU A 413 -13.73 -3.06 20.56
C GLU A 413 -15.17 -3.49 20.22
N LEU A 414 -15.71 -3.14 19.04
CA LEU A 414 -16.98 -3.69 18.55
C LEU A 414 -16.90 -5.21 18.35
N VAL A 415 -15.80 -5.71 17.78
CA VAL A 415 -15.58 -7.15 17.58
C VAL A 415 -15.45 -7.90 18.92
N ASP A 416 -14.80 -7.31 19.92
CA ASP A 416 -14.77 -7.87 21.29
C ASP A 416 -16.18 -7.96 21.89
N GLU A 417 -16.99 -6.92 21.72
CA GLU A 417 -18.36 -6.89 22.24
C GLU A 417 -19.27 -7.90 21.55
N LEU A 418 -19.21 -8.00 20.21
CA LEU A 418 -19.93 -9.01 19.46
C LEU A 418 -19.51 -10.43 19.86
N SER A 419 -18.22 -10.62 20.16
CA SER A 419 -17.63 -11.91 20.58
C SER A 419 -18.20 -12.46 21.90
N ARG A 420 -18.89 -11.62 22.69
CA ARG A 420 -19.62 -12.05 23.89
C ARG A 420 -20.97 -12.71 23.58
N HIS A 421 -21.45 -12.57 22.35
CA HIS A 421 -22.73 -13.11 21.88
C HIS A 421 -22.54 -14.19 20.83
N THR A 422 -21.64 -13.97 19.87
CA THR A 422 -21.33 -14.91 18.79
C THR A 422 -19.92 -14.69 18.26
N LYS A 423 -19.31 -15.67 17.57
CA LYS A 423 -17.91 -15.58 17.16
C LYS A 423 -17.70 -14.46 16.13
N PHE A 424 -16.87 -13.47 16.45
CA PHE A 424 -16.36 -12.50 15.49
C PHE A 424 -14.83 -12.46 15.44
N THR A 425 -14.33 -11.96 14.30
CA THR A 425 -12.90 -11.66 14.07
C THR A 425 -12.74 -10.39 13.25
N LEU A 426 -11.55 -9.79 13.31
CA LEU A 426 -11.16 -8.62 12.52
C LEU A 426 -9.82 -8.87 11.83
N THR A 427 -9.80 -8.70 10.51
CA THR A 427 -8.61 -8.87 9.67
C THR A 427 -8.37 -7.60 8.85
N PRO A 428 -7.24 -6.90 9.06
CA PRO A 428 -6.86 -5.79 8.18
C PRO A 428 -6.47 -6.29 6.78
N MET A 429 -6.93 -5.58 5.74
CA MET A 429 -6.64 -5.87 4.34
C MET A 429 -5.25 -5.35 3.95
N ARG A 430 -4.20 -5.96 4.51
CA ARG A 430 -2.80 -5.60 4.31
C ARG A 430 -2.46 -5.52 2.82
N GLY A 431 -1.92 -4.37 2.39
CA GLY A 431 -1.73 -4.03 0.97
C GLY A 431 -0.67 -4.85 0.25
N HIS A 432 0.62 -4.55 0.47
CA HIS A 432 1.74 -5.21 -0.23
C HIS A 432 1.91 -6.66 0.22
N TRP A 433 2.41 -7.50 -0.69
CA TRP A 433 2.53 -8.95 -0.48
C TRP A 433 3.25 -9.33 0.81
N ASN A 434 4.37 -8.67 1.15
CA ASN A 434 5.12 -9.02 2.35
C ASN A 434 5.16 -7.94 3.44
N VAL A 435 4.24 -6.97 3.42
CA VAL A 435 4.21 -5.93 4.47
C VAL A 435 4.02 -6.54 5.85
N TYR A 436 3.20 -7.59 5.97
CA TYR A 436 3.02 -8.26 7.25
C TYR A 436 4.29 -9.01 7.65
N GLY A 437 5.04 -9.57 6.69
CA GLY A 437 6.33 -10.20 6.95
C GLY A 437 7.34 -9.20 7.47
N THR A 438 7.37 -7.98 6.90
CA THR A 438 8.23 -6.92 7.44
C THR A 438 7.86 -6.58 8.88
N ASN A 439 6.57 -6.51 9.21
CA ASN A 439 6.16 -6.27 10.59
C ASN A 439 6.55 -7.42 11.54
N GLN A 440 6.46 -8.68 11.08
CA GLN A 440 6.86 -9.85 11.87
C GLN A 440 8.38 -9.85 12.10
N THR A 441 9.16 -9.74 11.03
CA THR A 441 10.63 -9.76 11.05
C THR A 441 11.19 -8.65 11.93
N PHE A 442 10.64 -7.44 11.80
CA PHE A 442 11.03 -6.32 12.62
C PHE A 442 10.64 -6.52 14.09
N ALA A 443 9.43 -7.04 14.36
CA ALA A 443 8.97 -7.23 15.73
C ALA A 443 9.76 -8.29 16.49
N TYR A 444 10.10 -9.43 15.87
CA TYR A 444 10.82 -10.49 16.59
C TYR A 444 12.34 -10.23 16.70
N LEU A 445 12.93 -9.37 15.85
CA LEU A 445 14.35 -8.98 15.95
C LEU A 445 14.55 -7.69 16.75
N GLY A 446 13.77 -6.64 16.46
CA GLY A 446 13.91 -5.31 17.07
C GLY A 446 12.88 -4.98 18.15
N GLY A 447 11.95 -5.89 18.46
CA GLY A 447 10.89 -5.68 19.45
C GLY A 447 9.70 -4.86 18.96
N TYR A 448 9.78 -4.22 17.79
CA TYR A 448 8.77 -3.31 17.27
C TYR A 448 8.50 -3.54 15.76
N PRO A 449 7.27 -3.28 15.26
CA PRO A 449 6.88 -3.70 13.91
C PRO A 449 7.22 -2.74 12.76
N TYR A 450 7.53 -1.47 13.05
CA TYR A 450 7.89 -0.42 12.07
C TYR A 450 8.44 0.81 12.82
N ALA A 451 8.89 1.86 12.11
CA ALA A 451 9.35 3.13 12.70
C ALA A 451 10.31 2.94 13.90
N ILE A 452 11.33 2.08 13.75
CA ILE A 452 12.28 1.76 14.82
C ILE A 452 13.52 2.62 14.66
N ASP A 453 13.86 3.40 15.67
CA ASP A 453 15.03 4.27 15.71
C ASP A 453 16.14 3.63 16.56
N TYR A 454 17.29 3.34 15.94
CA TYR A 454 18.48 2.81 16.60
C TYR A 454 19.55 3.85 16.93
N SER A 455 19.31 5.15 16.63
CA SER A 455 20.31 6.22 16.83
C SER A 455 20.75 6.39 18.29
N ARG A 456 19.99 5.84 19.25
CA ARG A 456 20.30 5.87 20.69
C ARG A 456 21.09 4.65 21.18
N GLY A 457 21.52 3.76 20.28
CA GLY A 457 22.19 2.50 20.63
C GLY A 457 21.26 1.42 21.20
N THR A 458 19.95 1.69 21.25
CA THR A 458 18.88 0.75 21.60
C THR A 458 17.67 1.07 20.73
N ALA A 459 16.83 0.06 20.48
CA ALA A 459 15.58 0.25 19.75
C ALA A 459 14.66 1.26 20.48
N PHE A 460 14.26 2.31 19.79
CA PHE A 460 13.24 3.27 20.21
C PHE A 460 12.09 3.27 19.20
N TYR A 461 10.85 3.27 19.69
CA TYR A 461 9.65 3.16 18.84
C TYR A 461 8.63 4.21 19.21
N ASN A 462 8.40 5.16 18.30
CA ASN A 462 7.37 6.18 18.47
C ASN A 462 6.82 6.65 17.10
N PRO A 463 5.86 5.93 16.51
CA PRO A 463 5.20 6.37 15.27
C PRO A 463 4.65 7.79 15.37
N GLY A 464 4.86 8.62 14.35
CA GLY A 464 4.64 10.08 14.44
C GLY A 464 5.91 10.88 14.75
N GLU A 465 6.88 10.28 15.43
CA GLU A 465 8.24 10.81 15.60
C GLU A 465 9.20 10.07 14.66
N THR A 466 9.24 8.75 14.71
CA THR A 466 10.25 7.92 14.03
C THR A 466 9.77 7.28 12.72
N SER A 467 8.65 7.74 12.18
CA SER A 467 8.13 7.26 10.89
C SER A 467 8.76 8.02 9.71
N ALA A 468 8.89 7.35 8.55
CA ALA A 468 9.57 7.91 7.38
C ALA A 468 9.04 9.28 6.94
N VAL A 469 7.72 9.44 6.84
CA VAL A 469 7.09 10.71 6.48
C VAL A 469 7.42 11.82 7.48
N ASP A 470 7.39 11.49 8.78
CA ASP A 470 7.63 12.45 9.85
C ASP A 470 9.10 12.93 9.86
N LEU A 471 10.06 12.00 9.68
CA LEU A 471 11.48 12.33 9.59
C LEU A 471 11.79 13.19 8.36
N LEU A 472 11.25 12.81 7.19
CA LEU A 472 11.49 13.54 5.94
C LEU A 472 10.89 14.95 5.99
N ARG A 473 9.65 15.07 6.47
CA ARG A 473 8.97 16.37 6.63
C ARG A 473 9.74 17.31 7.56
N ARG A 474 10.25 16.79 8.68
CA ARG A 474 11.03 17.60 9.64
C ARG A 474 12.50 17.79 9.22
N LYS A 475 12.89 17.25 8.06
CA LYS A 475 14.25 17.27 7.53
C LYS A 475 15.28 16.66 8.50
N GLU A 476 14.85 15.69 9.29
CA GLU A 476 15.68 14.99 10.28
C GLU A 476 16.54 13.90 9.63
N ALA A 477 16.01 13.22 8.61
CA ALA A 477 16.78 12.25 7.84
C ALA A 477 17.74 12.98 6.89
N ASP A 478 19.01 12.57 6.91
CA ASP A 478 20.12 13.14 6.14
C ASP A 478 20.71 12.18 5.10
N ALA A 479 20.33 10.90 5.15
CA ALA A 479 20.52 9.92 4.08
C ALA A 479 19.33 8.95 4.04
N CYS A 480 19.08 8.31 2.90
CA CYS A 480 17.97 7.36 2.74
C CYS A 480 18.34 6.15 1.89
N ILE A 481 17.96 4.96 2.35
CA ILE A 481 17.85 3.76 1.50
C ILE A 481 16.37 3.45 1.31
N ILE A 482 15.96 3.27 0.06
CA ILE A 482 14.65 2.82 -0.35
C ILE A 482 14.80 1.41 -0.91
N ILE A 483 14.13 0.43 -0.30
CA ILE A 483 14.21 -0.97 -0.74
C ILE A 483 12.82 -1.55 -0.98
N GLY A 484 12.59 -2.12 -2.17
CA GLY A 484 11.34 -2.80 -2.52
C GLY A 484 10.09 -1.94 -2.27
N SER A 485 10.17 -0.64 -2.55
CA SER A 485 9.11 0.35 -2.35
C SER A 485 9.31 1.53 -3.30
N ASP A 486 8.27 2.33 -3.48
CA ASP A 486 8.32 3.50 -4.36
C ASP A 486 7.74 4.75 -3.69
N PRO A 487 8.40 5.35 -2.69
CA PRO A 487 8.00 6.62 -2.09
C PRO A 487 7.93 7.76 -3.12
N GLY A 488 8.72 7.77 -4.20
CA GLY A 488 8.57 8.75 -5.29
C GLY A 488 7.16 8.78 -5.88
N ALA A 489 6.50 7.62 -5.98
CA ALA A 489 5.11 7.53 -6.42
C ALA A 489 4.08 7.73 -5.30
N HIS A 490 4.45 7.49 -4.04
CA HIS A 490 3.49 7.23 -2.95
C HIS A 490 3.61 8.18 -1.75
N PHE A 491 4.70 8.92 -1.59
CA PHE A 491 4.90 9.86 -0.49
C PHE A 491 4.37 11.25 -0.83
N PRO A 492 3.97 12.04 0.18
CA PRO A 492 3.62 13.45 0.01
C PRO A 492 4.72 14.23 -0.72
N ARG A 493 4.34 15.23 -1.51
CA ARG A 493 5.23 16.11 -2.27
C ARG A 493 6.48 16.56 -1.52
N GLU A 494 6.30 17.09 -0.31
CA GLU A 494 7.41 17.63 0.50
C GLU A 494 8.42 16.55 0.91
N CYS A 495 7.97 15.32 1.13
CA CYS A 495 8.84 14.19 1.45
C CYS A 495 9.63 13.74 0.21
N VAL A 496 9.00 13.73 -0.96
CA VAL A 496 9.67 13.45 -2.24
C VAL A 496 10.75 14.49 -2.53
N ARG A 497 10.46 15.79 -2.32
CA ARG A 497 11.46 16.85 -2.39
C ARG A 497 12.60 16.62 -1.41
N ARG A 498 12.32 16.26 -0.16
CA ARG A 498 13.39 15.98 0.80
C ARG A 498 14.30 14.83 0.32
N LEU A 499 13.72 13.79 -0.28
CA LEU A 499 14.51 12.66 -0.81
C LEU A 499 15.45 13.10 -1.94
N SER A 500 15.09 14.11 -2.76
CA SER A 500 15.97 14.63 -3.81
C SER A 500 17.09 15.54 -3.28
N GLU A 501 16.94 16.07 -2.06
CA GLU A 501 17.89 16.95 -1.38
C GLU A 501 18.98 16.20 -0.59
N ILE A 502 18.84 14.89 -0.37
CA ILE A 502 19.75 14.07 0.45
C ILE A 502 20.32 12.90 -0.33
N PRO A 503 21.49 12.35 0.07
CA PRO A 503 21.96 11.05 -0.39
C PRO A 503 20.86 9.98 -0.30
N CYS A 504 20.48 9.42 -1.44
CA CYS A 504 19.38 8.49 -1.57
C CYS A 504 19.77 7.29 -2.45
N VAL A 505 19.58 6.08 -1.95
CA VAL A 505 19.85 4.83 -2.69
C VAL A 505 18.55 4.07 -2.87
N VAL A 506 18.27 3.62 -4.09
CA VAL A 506 17.15 2.72 -4.40
C VAL A 506 17.68 1.32 -4.65
N ILE A 507 17.10 0.32 -3.98
CA ILE A 507 17.33 -1.11 -4.20
C ILE A 507 16.01 -1.71 -4.69
N ASP A 508 15.87 -1.88 -6.01
CA ASP A 508 14.65 -2.41 -6.63
C ASP A 508 14.96 -3.01 -8.02
N PRO A 509 14.35 -4.13 -8.43
CA PRO A 509 14.52 -4.69 -9.77
C PRO A 509 14.10 -3.76 -10.91
N PHE A 510 13.07 -2.94 -10.71
CA PHE A 510 12.44 -2.12 -11.76
C PHE A 510 12.80 -0.65 -11.60
N VAL A 511 12.85 0.07 -12.71
CA VAL A 511 12.85 1.55 -12.67
C VAL A 511 11.53 2.00 -12.04
N ALA A 512 11.63 2.77 -10.96
CA ALA A 512 10.52 3.27 -10.19
C ALA A 512 10.52 4.80 -10.20
N LEU A 513 9.45 5.47 -9.75
CA LEU A 513 9.50 6.93 -9.63
C LEU A 513 10.52 7.39 -8.56
N SER A 514 10.82 6.51 -7.60
CA SER A 514 11.90 6.71 -6.63
C SER A 514 13.29 6.74 -7.25
N THR A 515 13.48 6.12 -8.42
CA THR A 515 14.73 6.26 -9.20
C THR A 515 15.00 7.74 -9.48
N ALA A 516 13.96 8.54 -9.73
CA ALA A 516 14.13 9.96 -10.01
C ALA A 516 14.82 10.74 -8.88
N VAL A 517 14.57 10.35 -7.63
CA VAL A 517 15.12 11.05 -6.45
C VAL A 517 16.37 10.37 -5.90
N ALA A 518 16.88 9.33 -6.56
CA ALA A 518 18.04 8.58 -6.10
C ALA A 518 19.36 9.20 -6.61
N ASN A 519 20.42 9.03 -5.83
CA ASN A 519 21.80 9.17 -6.27
C ASN A 519 22.32 7.88 -6.89
N VAL A 520 21.88 6.72 -6.38
CA VAL A 520 22.24 5.39 -6.88
C VAL A 520 21.01 4.50 -6.92
N HIS A 521 20.84 3.73 -7.99
CA HIS A 521 19.86 2.64 -8.08
C HIS A 521 20.58 1.32 -8.32
N ILE A 522 20.44 0.39 -7.39
CA ILE A 522 20.97 -0.98 -7.44
C ILE A 522 19.85 -1.94 -7.86
N PRO A 523 19.86 -2.48 -9.10
CA PRO A 523 18.92 -3.53 -9.47
C PRO A 523 19.23 -4.84 -8.73
N VAL A 524 18.18 -5.58 -8.41
CA VAL A 524 18.27 -6.88 -7.73
C VAL A 524 17.36 -7.91 -8.38
N ALA A 525 17.58 -9.18 -8.08
CA ALA A 525 16.67 -10.25 -8.49
C ALA A 525 15.26 -10.02 -7.90
N ALA A 526 14.22 -10.18 -8.72
CA ALA A 526 12.83 -9.96 -8.34
C ALA A 526 12.27 -11.20 -7.62
N CYS A 527 11.91 -11.04 -6.34
CA CYS A 527 11.31 -12.13 -5.57
C CYS A 527 10.04 -12.68 -6.21
N GLY A 528 9.95 -14.01 -6.29
CA GLY A 528 8.91 -14.77 -6.99
C GLY A 528 9.05 -14.85 -8.50
N ILE A 529 10.08 -14.22 -9.08
CA ILE A 529 10.45 -14.36 -10.48
C ILE A 529 11.81 -15.05 -10.57
N ASP A 530 12.87 -14.39 -10.13
CA ASP A 530 14.25 -14.90 -10.17
C ASP A 530 14.99 -14.81 -8.82
N ALA A 531 14.29 -14.39 -7.76
CA ALA A 531 14.67 -14.62 -6.37
C ALA A 531 13.57 -15.35 -5.61
N GLU A 532 13.92 -15.92 -4.47
CA GLU A 532 12.99 -16.64 -3.60
C GLU A 532 13.19 -16.28 -2.13
N GLY A 533 12.18 -16.56 -1.31
CA GLY A 533 12.26 -16.37 0.13
C GLY A 533 10.89 -16.38 0.81
N THR A 534 10.88 -16.07 2.10
CA THR A 534 9.69 -16.16 2.92
C THR A 534 8.78 -14.92 2.76
N GLY A 535 7.51 -15.15 2.42
CA GLY A 535 6.45 -14.14 2.38
C GLY A 535 5.35 -14.42 3.40
N TYR A 536 4.80 -13.41 4.05
CA TYR A 536 3.68 -13.55 4.98
C TYR A 536 2.41 -12.94 4.39
N ARG A 537 1.39 -13.78 4.21
CA ARG A 537 0.08 -13.36 3.73
C ARG A 537 -0.60 -12.44 4.76
N LEU A 538 -1.63 -11.70 4.36
CA LEU A 538 -2.36 -10.76 5.20
C LEU A 538 -2.92 -11.35 6.51
N ASP A 539 -3.03 -12.68 6.60
CA ASP A 539 -3.46 -13.45 7.76
C ASP A 539 -2.30 -14.09 8.57
N ALA A 540 -1.08 -13.58 8.40
CA ALA A 540 0.17 -14.02 9.03
C ALA A 540 0.65 -15.42 8.63
N LEU A 541 0.08 -16.04 7.60
CA LEU A 541 0.53 -17.34 7.13
C LEU A 541 1.85 -17.19 6.34
N PRO A 542 2.96 -17.80 6.76
CA PRO A 542 4.20 -17.79 6.01
C PRO A 542 4.11 -18.75 4.82
N LEU A 543 4.56 -18.31 3.65
CA LEU A 543 4.62 -19.05 2.40
C LEU A 543 6.01 -18.86 1.79
N TRP A 544 6.56 -19.93 1.23
CA TRP A 544 7.79 -19.84 0.44
C TRP A 544 7.46 -19.33 -0.95
N VAL A 545 7.91 -18.12 -1.27
CA VAL A 545 7.80 -17.54 -2.61
C VAL A 545 8.98 -18.04 -3.43
N LYS A 546 8.76 -19.03 -4.30
CA LYS A 546 9.80 -19.65 -5.13
C LYS A 546 10.16 -18.79 -6.34
N LYS A 547 11.41 -18.92 -6.81
CA LYS A 547 11.82 -18.41 -8.13
C LYS A 547 11.31 -19.34 -9.23
N VAL A 548 11.03 -18.77 -10.40
CA VAL A 548 10.59 -19.47 -11.62
C VAL A 548 11.56 -19.30 -12.78
N LEU A 549 12.49 -18.36 -12.68
CA LEU A 549 13.60 -18.09 -13.58
C LEU A 549 14.91 -18.06 -12.78
N GLU A 550 16.04 -18.24 -13.45
CA GLU A 550 17.36 -18.08 -12.82
C GLU A 550 17.79 -16.61 -12.78
N PRO A 551 18.39 -16.15 -11.66
CA PRO A 551 18.85 -14.78 -11.51
C PRO A 551 20.05 -14.50 -12.41
N THR A 552 20.13 -13.27 -12.90
CA THR A 552 21.30 -12.72 -13.61
C THR A 552 21.94 -11.54 -12.89
N MET A 553 21.44 -11.25 -11.70
CA MET A 553 21.87 -10.19 -10.80
C MET A 553 21.73 -10.68 -9.35
N PRO A 554 22.47 -10.10 -8.40
CA PRO A 554 22.34 -10.47 -7.01
C PRO A 554 20.92 -10.23 -6.48
N ASN A 555 20.52 -11.00 -5.49
CA ASN A 555 19.24 -10.78 -4.78
C ASN A 555 19.40 -9.72 -3.67
N ASP A 556 18.26 -9.29 -3.10
CA ASP A 556 18.24 -8.31 -2.00
C ASP A 556 19.17 -8.71 -0.84
N LEU A 557 19.11 -9.99 -0.42
CA LEU A 557 19.89 -10.48 0.71
C LEU A 557 21.40 -10.40 0.45
N GLU A 558 21.86 -10.75 -0.75
CA GLU A 558 23.27 -10.66 -1.14
C GLU A 558 23.77 -9.22 -1.11
N VAL A 559 23.03 -8.27 -1.70
CA VAL A 559 23.38 -6.85 -1.69
C VAL A 559 23.43 -6.31 -0.26
N LEU A 560 22.40 -6.56 0.54
CA LEU A 560 22.33 -6.11 1.93
C LEU A 560 23.44 -6.74 2.79
N THR A 561 23.75 -8.02 2.60
CA THR A 561 24.83 -8.70 3.35
C THR A 561 26.19 -8.07 3.06
N ARG A 562 26.45 -7.71 1.80
CA ARG A 562 27.69 -7.03 1.43
C ARG A 562 27.80 -5.63 2.04
N ILE A 563 26.71 -4.86 2.02
CA ILE A 563 26.64 -3.55 2.71
C ILE A 563 26.91 -3.74 4.22
N TYR A 564 26.23 -4.69 4.85
CA TYR A 564 26.41 -5.01 6.27
C TYR A 564 27.86 -5.33 6.61
N ASN A 565 28.53 -6.17 5.82
CA ASN A 565 29.92 -6.56 6.07
C ASN A 565 30.88 -5.35 6.00
N ILE A 566 30.69 -4.43 5.06
CA ILE A 566 31.51 -3.21 4.98
C ILE A 566 31.33 -2.33 6.23
N ILE A 567 30.08 -2.12 6.66
CA ILE A 567 29.79 -1.33 7.87
C ILE A 567 30.39 -2.03 9.11
N LYS A 568 30.28 -3.36 9.17
CA LYS A 568 30.83 -4.17 10.26
C LYS A 568 32.34 -4.03 10.38
N GLU A 569 33.05 -4.17 9.25
CA GLU A 569 34.50 -4.01 9.17
C GLU A 569 34.93 -2.60 9.57
N ALA A 570 34.23 -1.57 9.09
CA ALA A 570 34.49 -0.17 9.44
C ALA A 570 34.31 0.11 10.94
N LYS A 571 33.41 -0.61 11.63
CA LYS A 571 33.19 -0.52 13.08
C LYS A 571 34.09 -1.45 13.91
N GLY A 572 34.92 -2.29 13.28
CA GLY A 572 35.86 -3.19 13.96
C GLY A 572 35.20 -4.35 14.71
N LEU A 573 34.06 -4.85 14.22
CA LEU A 573 33.25 -5.93 14.83
C LEU A 573 33.39 -7.28 14.15
#